data_AF-A0A930TU27-F1
#
_entry.id   AF-A0A930TU27-F1
#
_cell.length_a   1.000
_cell.length_b   1.000
_cell.length_c   1.000
_cell.angle_alpha   90.00
_cell.angle_beta   90.00
_cell.angle_gamma   90.00
#
_symmetry.space_group_name_H-M   'P 1'
#
loop_
_entity.id
_entity.type
_entity.pdbx_description
1 polymer ?
#
loop_
_entity_poly.entity_id
_entity_poly.type
_entity_poly.pdbx_seq_one_letter_code
_entity_poly.pdbx_strand_id
1 'polypeptide(L)'
;MSTDDLQNDAYRGPYPGDLLQIISDHQLQFDHETNTGIFCHLMSTLPEFGKLGVTCIGNSIQEAQRMSDRLIAVLDQNTAPFPKEYYLHP
;
A
#
# COMPACT_ATOMS: atom_id res chain seq x y z
N MET A 1 1.66 -2.42 13.81
CA MET A 1 1.68 -3.72 13.10
C MET A 1 2.75 -3.63 12.01
N SER A 2 3.50 -4.69 11.74
CA SER A 2 4.42 -4.73 10.60
C SER A 2 4.40 -6.13 10.00
N THR A 3 4.40 -6.22 8.68
CA THR A 3 4.42 -7.49 7.93
C THR A 3 5.12 -7.27 6.60
N ASP A 4 5.90 -8.26 6.17
CA ASP A 4 6.55 -8.34 4.87
C ASP A 4 5.85 -9.30 3.91
N ASP A 5 4.71 -9.88 4.30
CA ASP A 5 4.05 -10.98 3.60
C ASP A 5 2.64 -10.61 3.09
N LEU A 6 2.36 -9.32 2.93
CA LEU A 6 1.14 -8.88 2.24
C LEU A 6 1.31 -9.19 0.75
N GLN A 7 0.72 -10.30 0.32
CA GLN A 7 0.88 -10.82 -1.03
C GLN A 7 -0.46 -11.23 -1.64
N ASN A 8 -0.72 -10.75 -2.86
CA ASN A 8 -1.84 -11.19 -3.68
C ASN A 8 -1.44 -11.03 -5.16
N ASP A 9 -1.69 -12.05 -5.97
CA ASP A 9 -1.40 -12.01 -7.42
C ASP A 9 -2.15 -10.87 -8.14
N ALA A 10 -3.29 -10.45 -7.60
CA ALA A 10 -4.06 -9.31 -8.11
C ALA A 10 -3.35 -7.95 -7.90
N TYR A 11 -2.35 -7.88 -6.99
CA TYR A 11 -1.57 -6.66 -6.75
C TYR A 11 -0.37 -6.51 -7.68
N ARG A 12 -0.18 -7.41 -8.66
CA ARG A 12 0.86 -7.25 -9.69
C ARG A 12 0.50 -6.11 -10.64
N GLY A 13 1.50 -5.39 -11.13
CA GLY A 13 1.33 -4.30 -12.09
C GLY A 13 1.53 -2.86 -11.61
N PRO A 14 1.11 -2.43 -10.40
CA PRO A 14 1.35 -1.06 -9.94
C PRO A 14 2.83 -0.82 -9.67
N TYR A 15 3.35 0.31 -10.17
CA TYR A 15 4.69 0.76 -9.79
C TYR A 15 4.66 1.34 -8.37
N PRO A 16 5.83 1.44 -7.71
CA PRO A 16 5.93 2.08 -6.40
C PRO A 16 5.28 3.49 -6.35
N GLY A 17 5.37 4.26 -7.43
CA GLY A 17 4.73 5.58 -7.52
C GLY A 17 3.20 5.52 -7.44
N ASP A 18 2.58 4.58 -8.17
CA ASP A 18 1.13 4.39 -8.18
C ASP A 18 0.62 3.95 -6.80
N LEU A 19 1.36 3.05 -6.15
CA LEU A 19 1.07 2.62 -4.78
C LEU A 19 1.06 3.82 -3.81
N LEU A 20 2.06 4.70 -3.91
CA LEU A 20 2.15 5.88 -3.05
C LEU A 20 1.01 6.86 -3.33
N GLN A 21 0.60 7.01 -4.59
CA GLN A 21 -0.55 7.83 -4.96
C GLN A 21 -1.85 7.28 -4.33
N ILE A 22 -2.09 5.97 -4.45
CA ILE A 22 -3.24 5.30 -3.83
C ILE A 22 -3.26 5.54 -2.31
N ILE A 23 -2.12 5.38 -1.64
CA ILE A 23 -2.00 5.60 -0.18
C ILE A 23 -2.31 7.05 0.18
N SER A 24 -1.83 8.01 -0.61
CA SER A 24 -2.08 9.44 -0.42
C SER A 24 -3.54 9.81 -0.62
N ASP A 25 -4.16 9.34 -1.71
CA ASP A 25 -5.56 9.61 -2.07
C ASP A 25 -6.53 9.12 -0.99
N HIS A 26 -6.18 8.03 -0.29
CA HIS A 26 -6.98 7.47 0.80
C HIS A 26 -6.59 7.96 2.20
N GLN A 27 -5.66 8.93 2.30
CA GLN A 27 -5.15 9.52 3.54
C GLN A 27 -4.56 8.48 4.51
N LEU A 28 -3.85 7.49 3.96
CA LEU A 28 -3.19 6.43 4.73
C LEU A 28 -1.69 6.67 4.95
N GLN A 29 -1.13 7.67 4.28
CA GLN A 29 0.25 8.11 4.47
C GLN A 29 0.53 8.54 5.92
N PHE A 30 1.81 8.51 6.29
CA PHE A 30 2.21 8.97 7.61
C PHE A 30 1.88 10.45 7.82
N ASP A 31 1.21 10.75 8.92
CA ASP A 31 0.87 12.07 9.39
C ASP A 31 1.75 12.44 10.58
N HIS A 32 2.51 13.53 10.43
CA HIS A 32 3.44 14.03 11.43
C HIS A 32 2.76 14.69 12.65
N GLU A 33 1.52 15.16 12.53
CA GLU A 33 0.79 15.74 13.65
C GLU A 33 0.32 14.66 14.61
N THR A 34 -0.25 13.58 14.05
CA THR A 34 -0.75 12.44 14.84
C THR A 34 0.32 11.39 15.13
N ASN A 35 1.46 11.42 14.42
CA ASN A 35 2.49 10.38 14.40
C ASN A 35 1.93 8.99 14.07
N THR A 36 0.94 8.94 13.18
CA THR A 36 0.28 7.71 12.73
C THR A 36 0.28 7.58 11.21
N GLY A 37 0.04 6.38 10.71
CA GLY A 37 -0.10 6.09 9.28
C GLY A 37 0.71 4.89 8.82
N ILE A 38 0.89 4.76 7.51
CA ILE A 38 1.45 3.57 6.87
C ILE A 38 2.78 3.89 6.17
N PHE A 39 3.76 3.03 6.40
CA PHE A 39 5.00 2.96 5.62
C PHE A 39 5.04 1.68 4.79
N CYS A 40 5.24 1.82 3.49
CA CYS A 40 5.46 0.71 2.58
C CYS A 40 6.96 0.46 2.37
N HIS A 41 7.35 -0.81 2.38
CA HIS A 41 8.71 -1.29 2.12
C HIS A 41 8.64 -2.48 1.14
N LEU A 42 9.78 -2.85 0.56
CA LEU A 42 9.85 -3.87 -0.51
C LEU A 42 8.95 -3.54 -1.73
N MET A 43 8.68 -2.25 -2.00
CA MET A 43 7.78 -1.85 -3.09
C MET A 43 8.26 -2.33 -4.47
N SER A 44 9.56 -2.58 -4.66
CA SER A 44 10.11 -3.13 -5.91
C SER A 44 9.64 -4.56 -6.20
N THR A 45 9.17 -5.32 -5.21
CA THR A 45 8.65 -6.68 -5.41
C THR A 45 7.17 -6.70 -5.80
N LEU A 46 6.47 -5.58 -5.64
CA LEU A 46 5.04 -5.48 -5.88
C LEU A 46 4.68 -5.73 -7.35
N PRO A 47 5.31 -5.08 -8.35
CA PRO A 47 4.91 -5.25 -9.75
C PRO A 47 5.06 -6.70 -10.24
N GLU A 48 6.14 -7.38 -9.83
CA GLU A 48 6.49 -8.72 -10.29
C GLU A 48 5.82 -9.83 -9.48
N PHE A 49 5.81 -9.71 -8.16
CA PHE A 49 5.40 -10.79 -7.26
C PHE A 49 4.05 -10.55 -6.58
N GLY A 50 3.47 -9.35 -6.73
CA GLY A 50 2.27 -8.97 -6.01
C GLY A 50 2.51 -8.88 -4.49
N LYS A 51 3.76 -8.66 -4.08
CA LYS A 51 4.20 -8.71 -2.68
C LYS A 51 4.66 -7.34 -2.21
N LEU A 52 4.18 -6.95 -1.02
CA LEU A 52 4.43 -5.66 -0.40
C LEU A 52 4.71 -5.84 1.10
N GLY A 53 5.73 -5.14 1.61
CA GLY A 53 5.92 -4.97 3.03
C GLY A 53 5.26 -3.71 3.54
N VAL A 54 4.63 -3.77 4.72
CA VAL A 54 3.94 -2.62 5.33
C VAL A 54 4.21 -2.54 6.83
N THR A 55 4.36 -1.30 7.32
CA THR A 55 4.40 -0.98 8.74
C THR A 55 3.31 0.05 9.03
N CYS A 56 2.31 -0.36 9.79
CA CYS A 56 1.21 0.50 10.25
C CYS A 56 1.49 0.98 11.66
N ILE A 57 1.53 2.31 11.84
CA ILE A 57 1.79 3.01 13.09
C ILE A 57 0.49 3.64 13.54
N GLY A 58 -0.01 3.22 14.71
CA GLY A 58 -1.20 3.79 15.33
C GLY A 58 -1.00 3.91 16.84
N ASN A 59 -1.84 4.72 17.49
CA ASN A 59 -1.84 4.92 18.95
C ASN A 59 -2.34 3.68 19.72
N SER A 60 -2.85 2.68 19.01
CA SER A 60 -3.21 1.37 19.55
C SER A 60 -2.97 0.27 18.52
N ILE A 61 -2.91 -0.98 19.00
CA ILE A 61 -2.82 -2.16 18.12
C ILE A 61 -4.04 -2.22 17.19
N GLN A 62 -5.23 -1.93 17.71
CA GLN A 62 -6.47 -1.96 16.95
C GLN A 62 -6.49 -0.91 15.85
N GLU A 63 -5.94 0.28 16.12
CA GLU A 63 -5.81 1.32 15.10
C GLU A 63 -4.83 0.91 14.00
N ALA A 64 -3.66 0.39 14.35
CA ALA A 64 -2.71 -0.11 13.36
C ALA A 64 -3.29 -1.26 12.51
N GLN A 65 -4.12 -2.13 13.12
CA GLN A 65 -4.82 -3.18 12.39
C GLN A 65 -5.86 -2.59 11.43
N ARG A 66 -6.67 -1.62 11.87
CA ARG A 66 -7.65 -0.95 11.00
C ARG A 66 -6.99 -0.25 9.81
N MET A 67 -5.79 0.31 10.00
CA MET A 67 -5.00 0.89 8.89
C MET A 67 -4.59 -0.20 7.88
N SER A 68 -4.12 -1.35 8.36
CA SER A 68 -3.78 -2.49 7.49
C SER A 68 -5.01 -2.99 6.73
N ASP A 69 -6.14 -3.19 7.41
CA ASP A 69 -7.38 -3.68 6.80
C ASP A 69 -7.89 -2.69 5.74
N ARG A 70 -7.78 -1.39 6.02
CA ARG A 70 -8.16 -0.33 5.08
C ARG A 70 -7.22 -0.26 3.87
N LEU A 71 -5.91 -0.44 4.06
CA LEU A 71 -4.97 -0.54 2.96
C LEU A 71 -5.31 -1.71 2.03
N ILE A 72 -5.57 -2.90 2.60
CA ILE A 72 -5.96 -4.08 1.82
C ILE A 72 -7.23 -3.80 1.03
N ALA A 73 -8.28 -3.27 1.67
CA ALA A 73 -9.53 -2.94 1.00
C ALA A 73 -9.34 -1.93 -0.15
N VAL A 74 -8.44 -0.95 0.03
CA VAL A 74 -8.08 0.02 -1.01
C VAL A 74 -7.32 -0.65 -2.15
N LEU A 75 -6.34 -1.50 -1.86
CA LEU A 75 -5.61 -2.25 -2.89
C LEU A 75 -6.57 -3.12 -3.69
N ASP A 76 -7.43 -3.89 -3.02
CA ASP A 76 -8.46 -4.73 -3.65
C ASP A 76 -9.36 -3.92 -4.60
N GLN A 77 -9.80 -2.72 -4.20
CA GLN A 77 -10.61 -1.84 -5.05
C GLN A 77 -9.86 -1.33 -6.29
N ASN A 78 -8.53 -1.21 -6.21
CA ASN A 78 -7.67 -0.71 -7.27
C ASN A 78 -7.00 -1.82 -8.11
N THR A 79 -7.32 -3.11 -7.86
CA THR A 79 -6.77 -4.26 -8.63
C THR A 79 -7.43 -4.51 -10.00
N ALA A 80 -8.30 -3.62 -10.47
CA ALA A 80 -8.69 -3.61 -11.88
C ALA A 80 -7.44 -3.40 -12.77
N PRO A 81 -7.41 -3.85 -14.04
CA PRO A 81 -6.21 -3.77 -14.86
C PRO A 81 -5.70 -2.33 -14.91
N PHE A 82 -4.54 -2.08 -14.28
CA PHE A 82 -3.84 -0.81 -14.38
C PHE A 82 -3.73 -0.46 -15.86
N PRO A 83 -4.33 0.66 -16.30
CA PRO A 83 -4.34 0.96 -17.72
C PRO A 83 -2.89 1.14 -18.18
N LYS A 84 -2.58 0.59 -19.36
CA LYS A 84 -1.19 0.44 -19.79
C LYS A 84 -0.41 1.75 -19.92
N GLU A 85 -1.12 2.86 -19.93
CA GLU A 85 -0.60 4.22 -19.93
C GLU A 85 0.24 4.57 -18.68
N TYR A 86 0.11 3.84 -17.57
CA TYR A 86 0.98 3.97 -16.40
C TYR A 86 2.31 3.17 -16.50
N TYR A 87 2.46 2.27 -17.50
CA TYR A 87 3.74 1.56 -17.75
C TYR A 87 4.80 2.41 -18.47
N LEU A 88 4.51 3.69 -18.73
CA LEU A 88 5.37 4.61 -19.48
C LEU A 88 5.77 5.83 -18.62
N HIS A 89 6.32 5.60 -17.43
CA HIS A 89 7.09 6.62 -16.73
C HIS A 89 8.55 6.15 -16.59
N PRO A 90 9.52 6.91 -17.15
CA PRO A 90 10.94 6.55 -17.15
C PRO A 90 11.59 6.64 -15.76
#